data_AF-A0A4Y8YVD0-F1
#
_entry.id   AF-A0A4Y8YVD0-F1
#
_cell.length_a   1.000
_cell.length_b   1.000
_cell.length_c   1.000
_cell.angle_alpha   90.00
_cell.angle_beta   90.00
_cell.angle_gamma   90.00
#
_symmetry.space_group_name_H-M   'P 1'
#
loop_
_entity.id
_entity.type
_entity.pdbx_description
1 polymer ?
#
loop_
_entity_poly.entity_id
_entity_poly.type
_entity_poly.pdbx_seq_one_letter_code
_entity_poly.pdbx_strand_id
1 'polypeptide(L)'
;MTDPLTEPFLTTVTVGTNDLRHALVSVARHASAIPEITSIHRVRLEVTKHWVYVVATDRFSAALARVSVIAPAEPNAGRIDLTPENVREIIAVFKPGKEKDAEPEWLTQIETDNTHVILTDVSGMIDGKSIAFVRTPVDDGFPSIDISISRALAGEPVWLENVHVDGSRIALFESASRQYNKPLTIQSRSGTSGLVISCGSSFLGLCMPNRTDAEVDAATATALQNWRETLPDPRSPLNVSKATRDAGASDVGVQDDILGDAVALIRSTQKCTRGLLQKRLRISATHADEVLSELEALGVVSEADEDDGHRSVLIRYDGTIPDTKDGD
;
A
#
# COMPACT_ATOMS: atom_id res chain seq x y z
N MET A 1 -25.37 -51.57 -6.87
CA MET A 1 -24.48 -50.50 -7.33
C MET A 1 -24.57 -49.38 -6.33
N THR A 2 -23.74 -49.45 -5.31
CA THR A 2 -23.50 -48.38 -4.33
C THR A 2 -22.52 -47.41 -4.97
N ASP A 3 -22.92 -46.14 -5.02
CA ASP A 3 -22.14 -45.02 -5.55
C ASP A 3 -20.78 -44.92 -4.81
N PRO A 4 -19.62 -44.93 -5.49
CA PRO A 4 -18.32 -44.97 -4.82
C PRO A 4 -17.74 -43.59 -4.46
N LEU A 5 -18.54 -42.51 -4.42
CA LEU A 5 -18.00 -41.16 -4.30
C LEU A 5 -18.68 -40.31 -3.22
N THR A 6 -18.34 -40.53 -1.95
CA THR A 6 -18.04 -39.43 -1.00
C THR A 6 -17.53 -40.04 0.30
N GLU A 7 -16.20 -40.16 0.44
CA GLU A 7 -15.65 -40.13 1.80
C GLU A 7 -16.00 -38.75 2.40
N PRO A 8 -16.42 -38.65 3.66
CA PRO A 8 -16.79 -37.36 4.24
C PRO A 8 -15.54 -36.45 4.29
N PHE A 9 -15.63 -35.27 3.69
CA PHE A 9 -14.63 -34.22 3.86
C PHE A 9 -14.44 -33.92 5.36
N LEU A 10 -13.18 -33.91 5.78
CA LEU A 10 -12.79 -33.67 7.17
C LEU A 10 -13.10 -32.21 7.57
N THR A 11 -12.93 -31.26 6.65
CA THR A 11 -13.32 -29.85 6.83
C THR A 11 -13.98 -29.32 5.57
N THR A 12 -15.18 -28.72 5.72
CA THR A 12 -15.90 -27.98 4.67
C THR A 12 -16.27 -26.61 5.21
N VAL A 13 -15.93 -25.54 4.48
CA VAL A 13 -16.24 -24.16 4.88
C VAL A 13 -16.43 -23.27 3.65
N THR A 14 -17.44 -22.39 3.68
CA THR A 14 -17.65 -21.37 2.65
C THR A 14 -17.29 -20.00 3.19
N VAL A 15 -16.54 -19.23 2.40
CA VAL A 15 -16.06 -17.88 2.73
C VAL A 15 -16.23 -16.94 1.55
N GLY A 16 -16.18 -15.63 1.80
CA GLY A 16 -16.17 -14.62 0.73
C GLY A 16 -14.87 -14.72 -0.08
N THR A 17 -14.99 -14.80 -1.41
CA THR A 17 -13.84 -14.94 -2.32
C THR A 17 -12.90 -13.74 -2.22
N ASN A 18 -13.45 -12.51 -2.15
CA ASN A 18 -12.65 -11.30 -2.00
C ASN A 18 -11.90 -11.28 -0.66
N ASP A 19 -12.59 -11.59 0.43
CA ASP A 19 -12.00 -11.62 1.77
C ASP A 19 -10.90 -12.68 1.90
N LEU A 20 -11.15 -13.90 1.40
CA LEU A 20 -10.15 -14.96 1.37
C LEU A 20 -8.92 -14.51 0.57
N ARG A 21 -9.13 -13.88 -0.58
CA ARG A 21 -8.04 -13.38 -1.41
C ARG A 21 -7.26 -12.26 -0.71
N HIS A 22 -7.94 -11.30 -0.08
CA HIS A 22 -7.30 -10.23 0.68
C HIS A 22 -6.43 -10.80 1.80
N ALA A 23 -6.94 -11.78 2.54
CA ALA A 23 -6.21 -12.49 3.58
C ALA A 23 -4.98 -13.22 3.02
N LEU A 24 -5.14 -14.04 1.98
CA LEU A 24 -4.05 -14.79 1.37
C LEU A 24 -2.94 -13.88 0.81
N VAL A 25 -3.30 -12.83 0.06
CA VAL A 25 -2.33 -11.88 -0.50
C VAL A 25 -1.55 -11.16 0.60
N SER A 26 -2.24 -10.75 1.68
CA SER A 26 -1.62 -10.01 2.78
C SER A 26 -0.71 -10.89 3.63
N VAL A 27 -1.09 -12.16 3.83
CA VAL A 27 -0.42 -13.07 4.77
C VAL A 27 0.70 -13.86 4.09
N ALA A 28 0.52 -14.35 2.86
CA ALA A 28 1.46 -15.28 2.23
C ALA A 28 2.89 -14.75 2.09
N ARG A 29 3.05 -13.42 2.02
CA ARG A 29 4.37 -12.76 1.96
C ARG A 29 5.17 -12.89 3.25
N HIS A 30 4.52 -13.27 4.35
CA HIS A 30 5.16 -13.53 5.63
C HIS A 30 5.61 -14.97 5.78
N ALA A 31 5.29 -15.89 4.87
CA ALA A 31 5.85 -17.24 4.92
C ALA A 31 7.35 -17.22 4.60
N SER A 32 8.12 -18.16 5.17
CA SER A 32 9.53 -18.33 4.83
C SER A 32 9.70 -18.50 3.33
N ALA A 33 10.66 -17.79 2.72
CA ALA A 33 11.02 -17.99 1.32
C ALA A 33 11.92 -19.20 1.08
N ILE A 34 12.35 -19.88 2.15
CA ILE A 34 13.28 -21.02 2.13
C ILE A 34 12.46 -22.33 2.26
N PRO A 35 12.28 -23.11 1.18
CA PRO A 35 11.45 -24.32 1.18
C PRO A 35 11.93 -25.41 2.14
N GLU A 36 13.23 -25.44 2.44
CA GLU A 36 13.85 -26.41 3.35
C GLU A 36 13.39 -26.22 4.80
N ILE A 37 12.91 -25.03 5.16
CA ILE A 37 12.32 -24.76 6.49
C ILE A 37 10.81 -25.01 6.40
N THR A 38 10.45 -26.27 6.18
CA THR A 38 9.08 -26.71 5.90
C THR A 38 8.08 -26.29 6.96
N SER A 39 8.48 -26.17 8.23
CA SER A 39 7.59 -25.78 9.33
C SER A 39 7.02 -24.36 9.19
N ILE A 40 7.68 -23.48 8.44
CA ILE A 40 7.28 -22.08 8.24
C ILE A 40 7.26 -21.64 6.77
N HIS A 41 7.68 -22.50 5.83
CA HIS A 41 7.41 -22.35 4.39
C HIS A 41 5.97 -22.79 4.07
N ARG A 42 5.00 -22.18 4.75
CA ARG A 42 3.59 -22.51 4.61
C ARG A 42 2.70 -21.36 5.04
N VAL A 43 1.46 -21.40 4.55
CA VAL A 43 0.35 -20.57 5.00
C VAL A 43 -0.67 -21.51 5.62
N ARG A 44 -0.95 -21.30 6.91
CA ARG A 44 -1.91 -22.11 7.66
C ARG A 44 -3.27 -21.44 7.64
N LEU A 45 -4.30 -22.21 7.33
CA LEU A 45 -5.71 -21.86 7.48
C LEU A 45 -6.23 -22.62 8.71
N GLU A 46 -6.62 -21.88 9.74
CA GLU A 46 -7.29 -22.44 10.91
C GLU A 46 -8.79 -22.14 10.82
N VAL A 47 -9.56 -23.18 10.53
CA VAL A 47 -11.01 -23.11 10.37
C VAL A 47 -11.66 -23.28 11.73
N THR A 48 -12.47 -22.28 12.11
CA THR A 48 -13.30 -22.28 13.30
C THR A 48 -14.77 -22.12 12.91
N LYS A 49 -15.67 -22.11 13.90
CA LYS A 49 -17.12 -21.89 13.65
C LYS A 49 -17.43 -20.58 12.91
N HIS A 50 -16.66 -19.53 13.19
CA HIS A 50 -16.98 -18.16 12.73
C HIS A 50 -15.93 -17.60 11.78
N TRP A 51 -14.71 -18.10 11.84
CA TRP A 51 -13.57 -17.52 11.15
C TRP A 51 -12.71 -18.61 10.52
N VAL A 52 -12.18 -18.29 9.34
CA VAL A 52 -10.94 -18.90 8.85
C VAL A 52 -9.82 -17.91 9.15
N TYR A 53 -8.89 -18.31 10.02
CA TYR A 53 -7.67 -17.54 10.26
C TYR A 53 -6.60 -17.96 9.26
N VAL A 54 -6.05 -16.99 8.52
CA VAL A 54 -4.95 -17.20 7.60
C VAL A 54 -3.68 -16.70 8.27
N VAL A 55 -2.69 -17.58 8.43
CA VAL A 55 -1.51 -17.35 9.27
C VAL A 55 -0.23 -17.72 8.54
N ALA A 56 0.81 -16.88 8.63
CA ALA A 56 2.15 -17.19 8.14
C ALA A 56 3.22 -16.43 8.93
N THR A 57 4.46 -16.94 8.90
CA THR A 57 5.61 -16.33 9.56
C THR A 57 6.94 -16.75 8.93
N ASP A 58 7.94 -15.86 8.99
CA ASP A 58 9.33 -16.11 8.59
C ASP A 58 10.28 -15.99 9.81
N ARG A 59 9.71 -15.99 11.03
CA ARG A 59 10.32 -15.74 12.35
C ARG A 59 10.63 -14.29 12.67
N PHE A 60 10.72 -13.41 11.67
CA PHE A 60 11.00 -11.98 11.87
C PHE A 60 9.76 -11.12 11.66
N SER A 61 8.81 -11.64 10.90
CA SER A 61 7.49 -11.12 10.69
C SER A 61 6.49 -12.25 10.85
N ALA A 62 5.30 -11.90 11.31
CA ALA A 62 4.17 -12.82 11.33
C ALA A 62 2.91 -12.03 10.96
N ALA A 63 1.98 -12.69 10.29
CA ALA A 63 0.70 -12.11 9.92
C ALA A 63 -0.42 -13.09 10.21
N LEU A 64 -1.54 -12.53 10.64
CA LEU A 64 -2.80 -13.20 10.91
C LEU A 64 -3.92 -12.34 10.31
N ALA A 65 -4.62 -12.91 9.34
CA ALA A 65 -5.86 -12.34 8.82
C ALA A 65 -7.04 -13.23 9.22
N ARG A 66 -8.22 -12.63 9.35
CA ARG A 66 -9.47 -13.39 9.59
C ARG A 66 -10.45 -13.20 8.44
N VAL A 67 -11.12 -14.28 8.08
CA VAL A 67 -12.14 -14.33 7.02
C VAL A 67 -13.42 -14.91 7.61
N SER A 68 -14.55 -14.24 7.42
CA SER A 68 -15.85 -14.69 7.95
C SER A 68 -16.31 -15.98 7.29
N VAL A 69 -16.80 -16.93 8.09
CA VAL A 69 -17.49 -18.12 7.60
C VAL A 69 -18.95 -17.78 7.27
N ILE A 70 -19.42 -18.23 6.11
CA ILE A 70 -20.75 -17.92 5.57
C ILE A 70 -21.70 -19.12 5.72
N ALA A 71 -21.26 -20.31 5.29
CA ALA A 71 -22.08 -21.53 5.32
C ALA A 71 -21.25 -22.82 5.13
N PRO A 72 -21.76 -23.99 5.55
CA PRO A 72 -22.90 -24.16 6.47
C PRO A 72 -22.53 -23.79 7.92
N ALA A 73 -23.55 -23.59 8.77
CA ALA A 73 -23.44 -23.07 10.15
C ALA A 73 -22.58 -23.92 11.12
N GLU A 74 -22.12 -25.08 10.68
CA GLU A 74 -21.23 -25.98 11.42
C GLU A 74 -20.06 -26.41 10.52
N PRO A 75 -19.08 -25.53 10.26
CA PRO A 75 -17.85 -25.96 9.63
C PRO A 75 -17.14 -26.94 10.58
N ASN A 76 -16.66 -28.06 10.05
CA ASN A 76 -15.81 -28.94 10.83
C ASN A 76 -14.47 -28.21 11.08
N ALA A 77 -14.25 -27.79 12.33
CA ALA A 77 -13.02 -27.10 12.71
C ALA A 77 -11.79 -27.94 12.32
N GLY A 78 -10.77 -27.28 11.78
CA GLY A 78 -9.63 -27.99 11.22
C GLY A 78 -8.48 -27.07 10.83
N ARG A 79 -7.34 -27.69 10.54
CA ARG A 79 -6.14 -27.02 10.04
C ARG A 79 -5.85 -27.49 8.63
N ILE A 80 -5.62 -26.52 7.75
CA ILE A 80 -5.22 -26.74 6.37
C ILE A 80 -3.90 -25.99 6.17
N ASP A 81 -2.85 -26.71 5.82
CA ASP A 81 -1.57 -26.10 5.46
C ASP A 81 -1.44 -26.07 3.93
N LEU A 82 -1.07 -24.90 3.41
CA LEU A 82 -0.82 -24.65 2.00
C LEU A 82 0.62 -24.19 1.82
N THR A 83 1.27 -24.58 0.73
CA THR A 83 2.55 -23.97 0.34
C THR A 83 2.32 -22.58 -0.25
N PRO A 84 3.34 -21.69 -0.26
CA PRO A 84 3.27 -20.42 -0.97
C PRO A 84 2.87 -20.58 -2.46
N GLU A 85 3.23 -21.71 -3.08
CA GLU A 85 2.88 -22.07 -4.44
C GLU A 85 1.38 -22.32 -4.58
N ASN A 86 0.79 -23.13 -3.69
CA ASN A 86 -0.66 -23.35 -3.69
C ASN A 86 -1.41 -22.03 -3.52
N VAL A 87 -0.96 -21.16 -2.62
CA VAL A 87 -1.58 -19.85 -2.40
C VAL A 87 -1.50 -18.98 -3.65
N ARG A 88 -0.37 -18.99 -4.37
CA ARG A 88 -0.20 -18.25 -5.63
C ARG A 88 -1.18 -18.74 -6.69
N GLU A 89 -1.38 -20.05 -6.80
CA GLU A 89 -2.34 -20.65 -7.72
C GLU A 89 -3.79 -20.30 -7.34
N ILE A 90 -4.15 -20.34 -6.06
CA ILE A 90 -5.47 -19.90 -5.57
C ILE A 90 -5.72 -18.43 -5.96
N ILE A 91 -4.79 -17.52 -5.68
CA ILE A 91 -4.91 -16.09 -6.04
C ILE A 91 -4.99 -15.89 -7.57
N ALA A 92 -4.39 -16.80 -8.35
CA ALA A 92 -4.45 -16.77 -9.80
C ALA A 92 -5.82 -17.21 -10.34
N VAL A 93 -6.43 -18.24 -9.75
CA VAL A 93 -7.72 -18.82 -10.18
C VAL A 93 -8.90 -17.98 -9.70
N PHE A 94 -8.94 -17.63 -8.41
CA PHE A 94 -10.03 -16.94 -7.75
C PHE A 94 -9.80 -15.43 -7.81
N LYS A 95 -10.40 -14.81 -8.83
CA LYS A 95 -10.28 -13.36 -9.06
C LYS A 95 -11.31 -12.59 -8.24
N PRO A 96 -10.97 -11.37 -7.81
CA PRO A 96 -11.90 -10.57 -7.06
C PRO A 96 -13.09 -10.16 -7.93
N GLY A 97 -14.28 -10.28 -7.38
CA GLY A 97 -15.51 -9.79 -7.97
C GLY A 97 -15.80 -8.35 -7.55
N LYS A 98 -16.69 -7.67 -8.29
CA LYS A 98 -17.23 -6.38 -7.83
C LYS A 98 -18.33 -6.66 -6.81
N GLU A 99 -18.10 -6.28 -5.56
CA GLU A 99 -19.12 -6.32 -4.51
C GLU A 99 -19.91 -5.02 -4.48
N LYS A 100 -21.24 -5.14 -4.39
CA LYS A 100 -22.15 -3.98 -4.28
C LYS A 100 -22.68 -3.79 -2.87
N ASP A 101 -22.85 -4.89 -2.14
CA ASP A 101 -23.45 -4.93 -0.81
C ASP A 101 -22.47 -5.46 0.25
N ALA A 102 -22.91 -5.42 1.51
CA ALA A 102 -22.11 -5.89 2.65
C ALA A 102 -22.03 -7.43 2.74
N GLU A 103 -22.95 -8.15 2.10
CA GLU A 103 -22.87 -9.60 1.97
C GLU A 103 -22.07 -9.97 0.71
N PRO A 104 -21.09 -10.89 0.82
CA PRO A 104 -20.25 -11.25 -0.31
C PRO A 104 -21.04 -12.03 -1.36
N GLU A 105 -21.16 -11.46 -2.56
CA GLU A 105 -21.76 -12.12 -3.73
C GLU A 105 -20.89 -13.26 -4.28
N TRP A 106 -19.57 -13.17 -4.05
CA TRP A 106 -18.58 -14.11 -4.56
C TRP A 106 -18.13 -15.03 -3.42
N LEU A 107 -18.36 -16.33 -3.60
CA LEU A 107 -18.18 -17.33 -2.56
C LEU A 107 -17.18 -18.40 -3.01
N THR A 108 -16.29 -18.78 -2.10
CA THR A 108 -15.37 -19.90 -2.28
C THR A 108 -15.65 -20.93 -1.19
N GLN A 109 -15.96 -22.15 -1.62
CA GLN A 109 -16.01 -23.32 -0.74
C GLN A 109 -14.62 -23.94 -0.67
N ILE A 110 -14.18 -24.26 0.54
CA ILE A 110 -12.93 -24.95 0.84
C ILE A 110 -13.31 -26.30 1.45
N GLU A 111 -12.85 -27.37 0.82
CA GLU A 111 -13.05 -28.75 1.24
C GLU A 111 -11.68 -29.41 1.44
N THR A 112 -11.55 -30.24 2.47
CA THR A 112 -10.35 -31.04 2.66
C THR A 112 -10.71 -32.43 3.12
N ASP A 113 -10.06 -33.42 2.52
CA ASP A 113 -10.07 -34.81 2.97
C ASP A 113 -8.67 -35.20 3.45
N ASN A 114 -8.39 -36.49 3.65
CA ASN A 114 -7.07 -36.96 4.11
C ASN A 114 -5.94 -36.79 3.09
N THR A 115 -6.27 -36.53 1.83
CA THR A 115 -5.40 -36.56 0.66
C THR A 115 -5.39 -35.27 -0.16
N HIS A 116 -6.48 -34.50 -0.15
CA HIS A 116 -6.66 -33.32 -0.97
C HIS A 116 -7.19 -32.11 -0.19
N VAL A 117 -6.89 -30.95 -0.74
CA VAL A 117 -7.54 -29.67 -0.43
C VAL A 117 -8.13 -29.17 -1.74
N ILE A 118 -9.43 -28.94 -1.76
CA ILE A 118 -10.19 -28.51 -2.92
C ILE A 118 -10.79 -27.14 -2.61
N LEU A 119 -10.63 -26.21 -3.54
CA LEU A 119 -11.31 -24.92 -3.51
C LEU A 119 -12.21 -24.84 -4.73
N THR A 120 -13.47 -24.49 -4.51
CA THR A 120 -14.48 -24.38 -5.57
C THR A 120 -15.18 -23.03 -5.46
N ASP A 121 -15.30 -22.35 -6.58
CA ASP A 121 -16.12 -21.15 -6.71
C ASP A 121 -17.59 -21.59 -6.68
N VAL A 122 -18.30 -21.25 -5.61
CA VAL A 122 -19.72 -21.58 -5.42
C VAL A 122 -20.59 -20.34 -5.56
N SER A 123 -20.10 -19.34 -6.31
CA SER A 123 -20.86 -18.14 -6.63
C SER A 123 -21.96 -18.44 -7.65
N GLY A 124 -23.20 -18.06 -7.34
CA GLY A 124 -24.34 -18.22 -8.26
C GLY A 124 -25.02 -19.59 -8.19
N MET A 125 -25.71 -19.99 -9.27
CA MET A 125 -26.50 -21.24 -9.31
C MET A 125 -25.72 -22.46 -9.84
N ILE A 126 -24.53 -22.25 -10.41
CA ILE A 126 -23.70 -23.31 -10.98
C ILE A 126 -22.28 -23.08 -10.48
N ASP A 127 -21.64 -24.14 -10.00
CA ASP A 127 -20.26 -24.09 -9.55
C ASP A 127 -19.34 -23.61 -10.68
N GLY A 128 -18.47 -22.66 -10.32
CA GLY A 128 -17.50 -22.05 -11.21
C GLY A 128 -16.21 -22.85 -11.30
N LYS A 129 -15.08 -22.16 -11.17
CA LYS A 129 -13.76 -22.79 -11.23
C LYS A 129 -13.49 -23.59 -9.97
N SER A 130 -12.83 -24.73 -10.13
CA SER A 130 -12.34 -25.54 -9.02
C SER A 130 -10.85 -25.82 -9.21
N ILE A 131 -10.12 -25.89 -8.09
CA ILE A 131 -8.71 -26.30 -8.04
C ILE A 131 -8.52 -27.28 -6.89
N ALA A 132 -7.72 -28.32 -7.12
CA ALA A 132 -7.40 -29.32 -6.14
C ALA A 132 -5.88 -29.43 -5.97
N PHE A 133 -5.44 -29.51 -4.72
CA PHE A 133 -4.05 -29.74 -4.34
C PHE A 133 -3.94 -31.04 -3.56
N VAL A 134 -2.77 -31.68 -3.65
CA VAL A 134 -2.41 -32.71 -2.68
C VAL A 134 -2.27 -32.05 -1.31
N ARG A 135 -2.92 -32.61 -0.30
CA ARG A 135 -2.92 -32.07 1.06
C ARG A 135 -1.52 -32.10 1.63
N THR A 136 -1.03 -30.92 2.03
CA THR A 136 0.20 -30.82 2.81
C THR A 136 -0.10 -31.31 4.24
N PRO A 137 0.70 -32.24 4.81
CA PRO A 137 0.53 -32.64 6.19
C PRO A 137 0.61 -31.44 7.14
N VAL A 138 -0.34 -31.38 8.08
CA VAL A 138 -0.33 -30.37 9.13
C VAL A 138 0.92 -30.59 9.99
N ASP A 139 1.72 -29.55 10.15
CA ASP A 139 2.97 -29.62 10.93
C ASP A 139 2.77 -29.00 12.31
N ASP A 140 2.90 -29.80 13.36
CA ASP A 140 2.79 -29.35 14.75
C ASP A 140 3.95 -28.43 15.18
N GLY A 141 5.03 -28.37 14.39
CA GLY A 141 6.14 -27.42 14.55
C GLY A 141 5.85 -26.01 14.02
N PHE A 142 4.72 -25.78 13.35
CA PHE A 142 4.32 -24.43 12.95
C PHE A 142 4.05 -23.56 14.21
N PRO A 143 4.63 -22.35 14.32
CA PRO A 143 4.49 -21.51 15.50
C PRO A 143 3.05 -21.08 15.81
N SER A 144 2.69 -21.01 17.09
CA SER A 144 1.43 -20.42 17.56
C SER A 144 1.45 -18.88 17.47
N ILE A 145 1.27 -18.37 16.25
CA ILE A 145 1.26 -16.94 15.96
C ILE A 145 0.05 -16.24 16.59
N ASP A 146 -1.09 -16.91 16.63
CA ASP A 146 -2.31 -16.49 17.34
C ASP A 146 -2.03 -16.17 18.82
N ILE A 147 -1.33 -17.07 19.53
CA ILE A 147 -0.94 -16.89 20.93
C ILE A 147 0.07 -15.75 21.04
N SER A 148 1.03 -15.67 20.12
CA SER A 148 2.05 -14.62 20.12
C SER A 148 1.44 -13.22 19.95
N ILE A 149 0.50 -13.07 19.00
CA ILE A 149 -0.26 -11.83 18.78
C ILE A 149 -1.16 -11.55 19.99
N SER A 150 -1.86 -12.54 20.52
CA SER A 150 -2.72 -12.39 21.70
C SER A 150 -1.94 -11.87 22.92
N ARG A 151 -0.75 -12.43 23.19
CA ARG A 151 0.15 -11.95 24.25
C ARG A 151 0.62 -10.53 24.01
N ALA A 152 1.01 -10.19 22.78
CA ALA A 152 1.39 -8.83 22.43
C ALA A 152 0.23 -7.84 22.64
N LEU A 153 -1.00 -8.24 22.29
CA LEU A 153 -2.21 -7.44 22.47
C LEU A 153 -2.67 -7.33 23.93
N ALA A 154 -2.23 -8.21 24.82
CA ALA A 154 -2.53 -8.14 26.24
C ALA A 154 -1.67 -7.10 26.98
N GLY A 155 -0.49 -6.76 26.45
CA GLY A 155 0.40 -5.75 27.05
C GLY A 155 -0.12 -4.33 26.88
N GLU A 156 0.18 -3.41 27.78
CA GLU A 156 -0.24 -2.00 27.62
C GLU A 156 0.53 -1.31 26.47
N PRO A 157 -0.10 -0.40 25.70
CA PRO A 157 0.62 0.43 24.75
C PRO A 157 1.75 1.22 25.43
N VAL A 158 2.94 1.20 24.84
CA VAL A 158 4.10 1.96 25.34
C VAL A 158 4.66 2.87 24.26
N TRP A 159 5.38 3.91 24.69
CA TRP A 159 6.07 4.79 23.77
C TRP A 159 7.15 4.01 23.02
N LEU A 160 7.10 4.13 21.70
CA LEU A 160 8.11 3.59 20.80
C LEU A 160 9.29 4.56 20.80
N GLU A 161 10.39 4.17 21.46
CA GLU A 161 11.67 4.86 21.31
C GLU A 161 12.38 4.39 20.02
N ASN A 162 13.67 4.69 19.86
CA ASN A 162 14.44 4.27 18.69
C ASN A 162 14.26 2.76 18.45
N VAL A 163 13.67 2.41 17.31
CA VAL A 163 13.50 1.03 16.90
C VAL A 163 14.16 0.80 15.56
N HIS A 164 15.05 -0.18 15.56
CA HIS A 164 15.76 -0.62 14.38
C HIS A 164 14.98 -1.76 13.73
N VAL A 165 14.52 -1.55 12.51
CA VAL A 165 13.74 -2.52 11.74
C VAL A 165 14.25 -2.54 10.32
N ASP A 166 14.30 -3.73 9.74
CA ASP A 166 14.63 -3.88 8.33
C ASP A 166 13.45 -3.34 7.48
N GLY A 167 13.75 -2.41 6.57
CA GLY A 167 12.74 -1.78 5.72
C GLY A 167 11.96 -2.79 4.85
N SER A 168 12.61 -3.88 4.43
CA SER A 168 11.96 -4.93 3.67
C SER A 168 10.90 -5.67 4.50
N ARG A 169 11.10 -5.81 5.83
CA ARG A 169 10.13 -6.43 6.74
C ARG A 169 8.91 -5.56 6.95
N ILE A 170 9.10 -4.25 7.12
CA ILE A 170 7.96 -3.31 7.19
C ILE A 170 7.17 -3.34 5.88
N ALA A 171 7.85 -3.40 4.74
CA ALA A 171 7.22 -3.42 3.42
C ALA A 171 6.35 -4.67 3.14
N LEU A 172 6.45 -5.72 3.95
CA LEU A 172 5.55 -6.89 3.84
C LEU A 172 4.11 -6.50 4.19
N PHE A 173 3.94 -5.70 5.25
CA PHE A 173 2.64 -5.27 5.78
C PHE A 173 1.90 -4.28 4.87
N GLU A 174 2.63 -3.63 3.96
CA GLU A 174 2.06 -2.73 2.96
C GLU A 174 0.97 -3.39 2.11
N SER A 175 1.12 -4.69 1.85
CA SER A 175 0.12 -5.49 1.14
C SER A 175 -1.24 -5.51 1.86
N ALA A 176 -1.25 -5.57 3.18
CA ALA A 176 -2.48 -5.51 3.96
C ALA A 176 -3.17 -4.15 3.81
N SER A 177 -2.41 -3.04 3.84
CA SER A 177 -2.97 -1.71 3.60
C SER A 177 -3.67 -1.62 2.24
N ARG A 178 -3.02 -2.15 1.19
CA ARG A 178 -3.60 -2.19 -0.17
C ARG A 178 -4.83 -3.08 -0.27
N GLN A 179 -4.80 -4.29 0.31
CA GLN A 179 -5.91 -5.23 0.19
C GLN A 179 -7.15 -4.77 0.98
N TYR A 180 -6.94 -4.24 2.19
CA TYR A 180 -8.05 -3.80 3.03
C TYR A 180 -8.44 -2.33 2.80
N ASN A 181 -7.66 -1.58 2.00
CA ASN A 181 -7.84 -0.15 1.77
C ASN A 181 -7.95 0.64 3.09
N LYS A 182 -7.04 0.36 4.04
CA LYS A 182 -6.97 0.99 5.36
C LYS A 182 -5.52 1.32 5.71
N PRO A 183 -5.28 2.36 6.53
CA PRO A 183 -3.94 2.65 7.02
C PRO A 183 -3.44 1.55 7.96
N LEU A 184 -2.12 1.38 8.00
CA LEU A 184 -1.46 0.55 9.01
C LEU A 184 -1.33 1.34 10.31
N THR A 185 -1.61 0.68 11.43
CA THR A 185 -1.26 1.19 12.76
C THR A 185 -0.13 0.34 13.32
N ILE A 186 0.95 0.98 13.77
CA ILE A 186 2.12 0.32 14.35
C ILE A 186 2.19 0.73 15.83
N GLN A 187 2.28 -0.25 16.73
CA GLN A 187 2.30 -0.04 18.17
C GLN A 187 3.40 -0.86 18.84
N SER A 188 4.11 -0.24 19.78
CA SER A 188 4.88 -0.97 20.78
C SER A 188 3.96 -1.29 21.97
N ARG A 189 4.10 -2.48 22.55
CA ARG A 189 3.32 -2.91 23.71
C ARG A 189 4.23 -3.56 24.74
N SER A 190 3.93 -3.39 26.02
CA SER A 190 4.70 -3.99 27.10
C SER A 190 4.64 -5.52 27.04
N GLY A 191 5.65 -6.19 27.58
CA GLY A 191 5.70 -7.67 27.61
C GLY A 191 6.08 -8.35 26.30
N THR A 192 6.31 -7.60 25.21
CA THR A 192 6.86 -8.10 23.96
C THR A 192 7.89 -7.13 23.39
N SER A 193 8.87 -7.64 22.64
CA SER A 193 9.78 -6.81 21.83
C SER A 193 9.26 -6.58 20.41
N GLY A 194 8.24 -7.33 19.99
CA GLY A 194 7.66 -7.21 18.65
C GLY A 194 6.75 -5.99 18.53
N LEU A 195 6.81 -5.31 17.38
CA LEU A 195 5.84 -4.28 17.03
C LEU A 195 4.55 -4.94 16.56
N VAL A 196 3.44 -4.54 17.17
CA VAL A 196 2.11 -4.95 16.72
C VAL A 196 1.69 -4.07 15.56
N ILE A 197 1.35 -4.68 14.43
CA ILE A 197 0.86 -4.00 13.24
C ILE A 197 -0.58 -4.42 13.02
N SER A 198 -1.49 -3.47 12.84
CA SER A 198 -2.90 -3.74 12.53
C SER A 198 -3.36 -2.99 11.28
N CYS A 199 -4.30 -3.58 10.56
CA CYS A 199 -4.95 -2.97 9.40
C CYS A 199 -6.46 -3.21 9.48
N GLY A 200 -7.20 -2.17 9.87
CA GLY A 200 -8.63 -2.29 10.15
C GLY A 200 -8.93 -3.35 11.21
N SER A 201 -10.06 -4.05 11.04
CA SER A 201 -10.50 -5.10 11.97
C SER A 201 -10.13 -6.52 11.52
N SER A 202 -9.47 -6.70 10.38
CA SER A 202 -9.35 -8.01 9.74
C SER A 202 -7.92 -8.53 9.62
N PHE A 203 -6.92 -7.71 9.98
CA PHE A 203 -5.51 -8.07 9.87
C PHE A 203 -4.71 -7.59 11.08
N LEU A 204 -3.88 -8.50 11.58
CA LEU A 204 -2.90 -8.29 12.63
C LEU A 204 -1.56 -8.87 12.20
N GLY A 205 -0.49 -8.30 12.72
CA GLY A 205 0.86 -8.77 12.46
C GLY A 205 1.83 -8.41 13.57
N LEU A 206 2.96 -9.10 13.56
CA LEU A 206 4.11 -8.83 14.41
C LEU A 206 5.32 -8.56 13.53
N CYS A 207 6.02 -7.45 13.78
CA CYS A 207 7.32 -7.18 13.19
C CYS A 207 8.37 -7.18 14.29
N MET A 208 9.34 -8.08 14.20
CA MET A 208 10.43 -8.17 15.17
C MET A 208 11.52 -7.14 14.84
N PRO A 209 11.83 -6.23 15.76
CA PRO A 209 12.98 -5.34 15.63
C PRO A 209 14.28 -6.13 15.51
N ASN A 210 15.26 -5.51 14.84
CA ASN A 210 16.63 -5.97 14.86
C ASN A 210 17.20 -5.71 16.25
N ARG A 211 17.89 -6.71 16.80
CA ARG A 211 18.71 -6.50 17.99
C ARG A 211 19.97 -5.75 17.54
N THR A 212 20.15 -4.54 18.04
CA THR A 212 21.38 -3.78 17.92
C THR A 212 22.24 -4.02 19.16
N ASP A 213 23.55 -3.81 19.00
CA ASP A 213 24.47 -3.75 20.13
C ASP A 213 24.73 -2.28 20.51
N ALA A 214 25.42 -2.10 21.63
CA ALA A 214 25.71 -0.77 22.17
C ALA A 214 26.57 0.08 21.22
N GLU A 215 27.36 -0.54 20.33
CA GLU A 215 28.18 0.17 19.35
C GLU A 215 27.31 0.78 18.25
N VAL A 216 26.36 0.01 17.70
CA VAL A 216 25.40 0.48 16.70
C VAL A 216 24.49 1.57 17.29
N ASP A 217 24.04 1.41 18.53
CA ASP A 217 23.22 2.41 19.21
C ASP A 217 24.00 3.72 19.42
N ALA A 218 25.25 3.65 19.86
CA ALA A 218 26.13 4.81 20.03
C ALA A 218 26.44 5.52 18.71
N ALA A 219 26.69 4.74 17.64
CA ALA A 219 26.90 5.28 16.30
C ALA A 219 25.65 5.99 15.77
N THR A 220 24.47 5.42 15.98
CA THR A 220 23.18 6.02 15.61
C THR A 220 22.95 7.33 16.37
N ALA A 221 23.20 7.34 17.68
CA ALA A 221 23.06 8.55 18.50
C ALA A 221 24.01 9.67 18.04
N THR A 222 25.26 9.32 17.74
CA THR A 222 26.25 10.26 17.20
C THR A 222 25.81 10.82 15.85
N ALA A 223 25.32 9.98 14.94
CA ALA A 223 24.83 10.40 13.64
C ALA A 223 23.64 11.37 13.77
N LEU A 224 22.68 11.07 14.66
CA LEU A 224 21.52 11.96 14.92
C LEU A 224 21.96 13.30 15.52
N GLN A 225 22.96 13.30 16.39
CA GLN A 225 23.51 14.54 16.95
C GLN A 225 24.16 15.40 15.86
N ASN A 226 24.95 14.80 14.96
CA ASN A 226 25.54 15.50 13.82
C ASN A 226 24.47 16.09 12.90
N TRP A 227 23.36 15.39 12.67
CA TRP A 227 22.22 15.94 11.93
C TRP A 227 21.60 17.15 12.65
N ARG A 228 21.43 17.11 13.97
CA ARG A 228 20.88 18.24 14.74
C ARG A 228 21.74 19.49 14.67
N GLU A 229 23.05 19.33 14.59
CA GLU A 229 24.00 20.44 14.51
C GLU A 229 24.09 21.04 13.09
N THR A 230 23.76 20.26 12.06
CA THR A 230 23.88 20.68 10.66
C THR A 230 22.55 21.13 10.04
N LEU A 231 21.42 20.68 10.59
CA LEU A 231 20.10 21.11 10.13
C LEU A 231 19.78 22.54 10.61
N PRO A 232 18.98 23.31 9.85
CA PRO A 232 18.53 24.64 10.26
C PRO A 232 17.80 24.63 11.62
N ASP A 233 17.83 25.76 12.33
CA ASP A 233 17.11 25.91 13.60
C ASP A 233 15.62 25.56 13.39
N PRO A 234 15.03 24.61 14.15
CA PRO A 234 13.62 24.23 14.01
C PRO A 234 12.62 25.37 14.29
N ARG A 235 13.07 26.48 14.89
CA ARG A 235 12.27 27.71 15.07
C ARG A 235 12.31 28.63 13.85
N SER A 236 13.18 28.36 12.88
CA SER A 236 13.22 29.11 11.63
C SER A 236 11.90 28.93 10.87
N PRO A 237 11.37 29.98 10.22
CA PRO A 237 10.13 29.87 9.46
C PRO A 237 10.29 28.84 8.33
N LEU A 238 9.31 27.93 8.20
CA LEU A 238 9.27 26.96 7.11
C LEU A 238 8.99 27.69 5.79
N ASN A 239 9.88 27.54 4.82
CA ASN A 239 9.64 27.95 3.44
C ASN A 239 8.72 26.94 2.75
N VAL A 240 7.44 26.96 3.10
CA VAL A 240 6.43 26.11 2.44
C VAL A 240 5.98 26.81 1.17
N SER A 241 6.49 26.39 0.01
CA SER A 241 5.91 26.78 -1.28
C SER A 241 4.48 26.22 -1.38
N LYS A 242 3.57 26.94 -2.05
CA LYS A 242 2.14 26.55 -2.21
C LYS A 242 1.96 25.13 -2.76
N ALA A 243 2.95 24.58 -3.46
CA ALA A 243 2.96 23.22 -4.01
C ALA A 243 2.74 22.10 -2.97
N THR A 244 3.01 22.33 -1.68
CA THR A 244 2.79 21.31 -0.62
C THR A 244 1.41 21.39 0.04
N ARG A 245 0.62 22.46 -0.19
CA ARG A 245 -0.71 22.64 0.41
C ARG A 245 -1.85 22.02 -0.41
N ASP A 246 -1.65 21.82 -1.71
CA ASP A 246 -2.69 21.35 -2.64
C ASP A 246 -2.95 19.83 -2.62
N ALA A 247 -2.27 19.06 -1.76
CA ALA A 247 -2.56 17.63 -1.59
C ALA A 247 -3.73 17.35 -0.62
N GLY A 248 -4.33 18.38 0.00
CA GLY A 248 -5.24 18.18 1.15
C GLY A 248 -6.47 19.06 1.30
N ALA A 249 -6.81 19.96 0.38
CA ALA A 249 -8.04 20.76 0.52
C ALA A 249 -8.66 21.12 -0.84
N SER A 250 -9.92 20.72 -1.00
CA SER A 250 -10.79 21.05 -2.14
C SER A 250 -11.31 22.49 -2.07
N ASP A 251 -11.26 23.16 -3.23
CA ASP A 251 -12.20 24.16 -3.78
C ASP A 251 -12.56 25.40 -2.93
N VAL A 252 -11.87 26.53 -3.14
CA VAL A 252 -12.40 27.91 -3.31
C VAL A 252 -11.25 28.79 -3.85
N GLY A 253 -11.55 29.62 -4.86
CA GLY A 253 -10.61 30.21 -5.82
C GLY A 253 -9.44 31.02 -5.26
N VAL A 254 -8.25 30.75 -5.83
CA VAL A 254 -7.04 31.56 -5.65
C VAL A 254 -6.33 31.66 -6.99
N GLN A 255 -6.58 32.77 -7.68
CA GLN A 255 -6.01 33.15 -8.97
C GLN A 255 -4.64 33.84 -8.76
N ASP A 256 -3.77 33.28 -7.91
CA ASP A 256 -2.52 33.92 -7.51
C ASP A 256 -1.31 33.43 -8.31
N ASP A 257 -0.73 34.39 -9.03
CA ASP A 257 0.62 34.51 -9.59
C ASP A 257 1.05 33.54 -10.70
N ILE A 258 0.10 33.20 -11.57
CA ILE A 258 0.39 32.54 -12.86
C ILE A 258 1.34 33.39 -13.71
N LEU A 259 1.31 34.71 -13.56
CA LEU A 259 2.15 35.65 -14.31
C LEU A 259 3.62 35.58 -13.88
N GLY A 260 3.91 35.54 -12.58
CA GLY A 260 5.28 35.38 -12.06
C GLY A 260 5.92 34.06 -12.50
N ASP A 261 5.17 32.96 -12.45
CA ASP A 261 5.62 31.66 -12.92
C ASP A 261 5.85 31.64 -14.45
N ALA A 262 5.02 32.36 -15.22
CA ALA A 262 5.21 32.53 -16.65
C ALA A 262 6.49 33.31 -16.97
N VAL A 263 6.79 34.39 -16.25
CA VAL A 263 8.05 35.15 -16.41
C VAL A 263 9.27 34.27 -16.11
N ALA A 264 9.23 33.49 -15.03
CA ALA A 264 10.32 32.57 -14.67
C ALA A 264 10.52 31.46 -15.73
N LEU A 265 9.42 30.91 -16.24
CA LEU A 265 9.45 29.89 -17.29
C LEU A 265 10.00 30.45 -18.60
N ILE A 266 9.59 31.66 -19.00
CA ILE A 266 10.08 32.33 -20.21
C ILE A 266 11.56 32.66 -20.08
N ARG A 267 12.01 33.16 -18.92
CA ARG A 267 13.43 33.43 -18.66
C ARG A 267 14.28 32.16 -18.79
N SER A 268 13.81 31.03 -18.29
CA SER A 268 14.56 29.77 -18.34
C SER A 268 14.55 29.10 -19.72
N THR A 269 13.46 29.20 -20.46
CA THR A 269 13.29 28.49 -21.73
C THR A 269 13.56 29.35 -22.97
N GLN A 270 13.62 30.67 -22.81
CA GLN A 270 13.77 31.66 -23.89
C GLN A 270 12.74 31.48 -25.02
N LYS A 271 11.58 30.93 -24.68
CA LYS A 271 10.46 30.68 -25.59
C LYS A 271 9.17 31.14 -24.93
N CYS A 272 8.32 31.79 -25.70
CA CYS A 272 6.99 32.17 -25.23
C CYS A 272 5.94 31.78 -26.28
N THR A 273 5.27 30.66 -26.06
CA THR A 273 4.15 30.21 -26.90
C THR A 273 2.99 29.77 -26.01
N ARG A 274 1.76 29.93 -26.51
CA ARG A 274 0.54 29.51 -25.82
C ARG A 274 0.60 28.05 -25.37
N GLY A 275 1.06 27.15 -26.25
CA GLY A 275 1.20 25.73 -25.95
C GLY A 275 2.23 25.41 -24.87
N LEU A 276 3.30 26.22 -24.76
CA LEU A 276 4.30 26.07 -23.70
C LEU A 276 3.72 26.43 -22.34
N LEU A 277 3.01 27.57 -22.24
CA LEU A 277 2.37 28.02 -21.01
C LEU A 277 1.28 27.05 -20.54
N GLN A 278 0.40 26.59 -21.45
CA GLN A 278 -0.61 25.58 -21.14
C GLN A 278 0.02 24.30 -20.57
N LYS A 279 1.07 23.79 -21.22
CA LYS A 279 1.69 22.51 -20.83
C LYS A 279 2.47 22.60 -19.53
N ARG A 280 3.17 23.71 -19.28
CA ARG A 280 4.08 23.87 -18.14
C ARG A 280 3.40 24.45 -16.90
N LEU A 281 2.48 25.39 -17.09
CA LEU A 281 1.70 26.01 -16.00
C LEU A 281 0.37 25.29 -15.76
N ARG A 282 0.01 24.31 -16.61
CA ARG A 282 -1.24 23.53 -16.52
C ARG A 282 -2.50 24.42 -16.51
N ILE A 283 -2.46 25.52 -17.25
CA ILE A 283 -3.55 26.49 -17.38
C ILE A 283 -4.37 26.24 -18.65
N SER A 284 -5.64 26.67 -18.62
CA SER A 284 -6.53 26.60 -19.80
C SER A 284 -6.04 27.46 -20.96
N ALA A 285 -6.55 27.18 -22.15
CA ALA A 285 -6.14 27.91 -23.36
C ALA A 285 -6.50 29.40 -23.31
N THR A 286 -7.65 29.75 -22.73
CA THR A 286 -8.10 31.14 -22.51
C THR A 286 -7.20 31.88 -21.52
N HIS A 287 -6.92 31.28 -20.35
CA HIS A 287 -6.00 31.86 -19.37
C HIS A 287 -4.57 32.02 -19.90
N ALA A 288 -4.11 31.10 -20.76
CA ALA A 288 -2.82 31.26 -21.42
C ALA A 288 -2.78 32.49 -22.33
N ASP A 289 -3.89 32.84 -22.99
CA ASP A 289 -3.96 34.04 -23.83
C ASP A 289 -3.99 35.32 -22.97
N GLU A 290 -4.73 35.31 -21.86
CA GLU A 290 -4.76 36.42 -20.89
C GLU A 290 -3.36 36.71 -20.33
N VAL A 291 -2.64 35.66 -19.93
CA VAL A 291 -1.25 35.77 -19.43
C VAL A 291 -0.31 36.26 -20.54
N LEU A 292 -0.50 35.85 -21.79
CA LEU A 292 0.31 36.35 -22.90
C LEU A 292 0.08 37.84 -23.17
N SER A 293 -1.18 38.29 -23.13
CA SER A 293 -1.52 39.71 -23.26
C SER A 293 -0.96 40.54 -22.11
N GLU A 294 -0.95 40.00 -20.90
CA GLU A 294 -0.39 40.68 -19.73
C GLU A 294 1.15 40.75 -19.78
N LEU A 295 1.82 39.69 -20.25
CA LEU A 295 3.27 39.68 -20.47
C LEU A 295 3.70 40.64 -21.59
N GLU A 296 2.89 40.78 -22.63
CA GLU A 296 3.07 41.77 -23.69
C GLU A 296 2.92 43.19 -23.14
N ALA A 297 1.86 43.46 -22.38
CA ALA A 297 1.64 44.76 -21.73
C ALA A 297 2.77 45.14 -20.76
N LEU A 298 3.41 44.15 -20.13
CA LEU A 298 4.57 44.33 -19.26
C LEU A 298 5.91 44.42 -20.01
N GLY A 299 5.91 44.32 -21.35
CA GLY A 299 7.12 44.40 -22.16
C GLY A 299 8.07 43.20 -22.01
N VAL A 300 7.56 42.06 -21.51
CA VAL A 300 8.32 40.82 -21.32
C VAL A 300 8.48 40.07 -22.64
N VAL A 301 7.47 40.18 -23.52
CA VAL A 301 7.42 39.56 -24.85
C VAL A 301 6.94 40.56 -25.89
N SER A 302 7.31 40.35 -27.15
CA SER A 302 6.87 41.18 -28.27
C SER A 302 5.38 41.01 -28.56
N GLU A 303 4.85 41.92 -29.38
CA GLU A 303 3.60 41.70 -30.09
C GLU A 303 3.67 40.39 -30.88
N ALA A 304 2.51 39.77 -31.07
CA ALA A 304 2.40 38.53 -31.83
C ALA A 304 2.72 38.79 -33.30
N ASP A 305 3.57 37.95 -33.90
CA ASP A 305 3.83 38.01 -35.34
C ASP A 305 2.55 37.68 -36.12
N GLU A 306 2.30 38.40 -37.22
CA GLU A 306 1.04 38.33 -38.00
C GLU A 306 0.82 36.95 -38.64
N ASP A 307 1.89 36.18 -38.85
CA ASP A 307 1.87 34.92 -39.59
C ASP A 307 1.75 33.64 -38.73
N ASP A 308 2.26 33.62 -37.49
CA ASP A 308 2.33 32.38 -36.69
C ASP A 308 1.98 32.53 -35.19
N GLY A 309 1.71 33.75 -34.72
CA GLY A 309 1.40 34.03 -33.31
C GLY A 309 2.59 33.78 -32.37
N HIS A 310 3.81 33.65 -32.89
CA HIS A 310 5.02 33.57 -32.11
C HIS A 310 5.35 34.94 -31.50
N ARG A 311 5.85 34.93 -30.26
CA ARG A 311 6.25 36.14 -29.53
C ARG A 311 7.70 36.03 -29.13
N SER A 312 8.50 37.01 -29.52
CA SER A 312 9.91 37.08 -29.16
C SER A 312 10.05 37.53 -27.71
N VAL A 313 10.91 36.85 -26.94
CA VAL A 313 11.18 37.21 -25.54
C VAL A 313 12.08 38.44 -25.50
N LEU A 314 11.63 39.50 -24.84
CA LEU A 314 12.33 40.80 -24.82
C LEU A 314 13.25 40.98 -23.60
N ILE A 315 13.15 40.11 -22.59
CA ILE A 315 14.01 40.16 -21.40
C ILE A 315 15.38 39.55 -21.72
N ARG A 316 16.45 40.37 -21.72
CA ARG A 316 17.85 39.89 -21.72
C ARG A 316 18.35 39.59 -20.31
N TYR A 317 19.32 38.68 -20.22
CA TYR A 317 19.86 38.09 -18.98
C TYR A 317 20.56 39.09 -18.03
N ASP A 318 20.65 40.38 -18.39
CA ASP A 318 21.31 41.44 -17.61
C ASP A 318 20.33 42.42 -16.93
N GLY A 319 19.02 42.26 -17.12
CA GLY A 319 18.01 43.09 -16.45
C GLY A 319 17.86 44.50 -17.02
N THR A 320 18.36 44.79 -18.23
CA THR A 320 18.11 46.07 -18.90
C THR A 320 16.88 46.02 -19.82
N ILE A 321 16.02 47.03 -19.71
CA ILE A 321 14.88 47.28 -20.61
C ILE A 321 15.42 47.98 -21.87
N PRO A 322 15.02 47.60 -23.10
CA PRO A 322 15.47 48.29 -24.30
C PRO A 322 14.98 49.75 -24.30
N ASP A 323 15.90 50.68 -24.54
CA ASP A 323 15.58 52.09 -24.67
C ASP A 323 14.69 52.30 -25.91
N THR A 324 13.44 52.72 -25.67
CA THR A 324 12.52 53.13 -26.73
C THR A 324 12.83 54.57 -27.06
N LYS A 325 13.81 54.79 -27.93
CA LYS A 325 13.96 55.94 -28.84
C LYS A 325 15.22 55.78 -29.69
N ASP A 326 15.02 55.56 -30.98
CA ASP A 326 15.28 56.62 -31.96
C ASP A 326 14.63 56.22 -33.29
N GLY A 327 13.78 57.12 -33.78
CA GLY A 327 13.39 57.17 -35.17
C GLY A 327 14.39 58.04 -35.92
N ASP A 328 15.05 57.45 -36.91
CA ASP A 328 15.07 57.87 -38.31
C ASP A 328 15.61 56.71 -39.18
#